data_AF-A0A8X8BS41-F1
#
_entry.id   AF-A0A8X8BS41-F1
#
_cell.length_a   1.000
_cell.length_b   1.000
_cell.length_c   1.000
_cell.angle_alpha   90.00
_cell.angle_beta   90.00
_cell.angle_gamma   90.00
#
_symmetry.space_group_name_H-M   'P 1'
#
loop_
_entity.id
_entity.type
_entity.pdbx_description
1 polymer ?
#
loop_
_entity_poly.entity_id
_entity_poly.type
_entity_poly.pdbx_seq_one_letter_code
_entity_poly.pdbx_strand_id
1 'polypeptide(L)'
;MTAAMGTLEGWMDGIHIEESRATNAAGFVLLIEQKALERRRDFSNGYLVAEVCSWYFPEEVPMHAYDNRASLPTKLGNWALIEKVLSKRGIHLPKEVIEGTIHCKPGAAELLVQELYCRLTNREIKALQYEGTDFTDRQYQEKLPMVARSTASKAIKNNITLSETLHETNIETNKSKAQAIIHMHLQQRQLERVQDPKRFSVKPTLGELAIRLPPTVQQEVTTETRGQEPPKSPQPEIRSRSHIQFREIDVRQTSKRSLVSASPISGD
;
A
#
# COMPACT_ATOMS: atom_id res chain seq x y z
N MET A 1 -17.74 -14.11 -18.41
CA MET A 1 -18.78 -14.59 -17.48
C MET A 1 -19.14 -13.47 -16.54
N THR A 2 -20.36 -12.99 -16.70
CA THR A 2 -21.00 -11.87 -16.03
C THR A 2 -21.41 -12.27 -14.62
N ALA A 3 -20.82 -11.68 -13.58
CA ALA A 3 -21.36 -11.73 -12.20
C ALA A 3 -20.58 -10.79 -11.28
N ALA A 4 -21.13 -9.59 -11.03
CA ALA A 4 -21.06 -8.82 -9.78
C ALA A 4 -21.61 -7.39 -10.01
N MET A 5 -22.80 -7.27 -10.61
CA MET A 5 -23.64 -6.09 -10.40
C MET A 5 -24.56 -6.38 -9.22
N GLY A 6 -23.95 -6.40 -8.02
CA GLY A 6 -24.67 -6.49 -6.75
C GLY A 6 -25.27 -5.12 -6.43
N THR A 7 -26.60 -5.10 -6.43
CA THR A 7 -27.53 -3.99 -6.27
C THR A 7 -27.22 -3.10 -5.05
N LEU A 8 -27.13 -1.79 -5.31
CA LEU A 8 -27.04 -0.70 -4.33
C LEU A 8 -28.37 -0.44 -3.59
N GLU A 9 -29.44 -1.16 -3.93
CA GLU A 9 -30.79 -0.94 -3.37
C GLU A 9 -30.89 -1.22 -1.87
N GLY A 10 -30.00 -2.03 -1.28
CA GLY A 10 -30.10 -2.41 0.14
C GLY A 10 -29.56 -1.39 1.16
N TRP A 11 -28.96 -0.27 0.73
CA TRP A 11 -28.27 0.66 1.65
C TRP A 11 -29.14 1.87 2.04
N MET A 12 -30.34 2.02 1.44
CA MET A 12 -31.23 3.18 1.61
C MET A 12 -32.42 2.95 2.56
N ASP A 13 -32.71 1.71 2.97
CA ASP A 13 -33.92 1.35 3.75
C ASP A 13 -33.92 1.82 5.23
N GLY A 14 -32.89 2.52 5.69
CA GLY A 14 -32.74 2.94 7.09
C GLY A 14 -33.01 4.42 7.39
N ILE A 15 -33.51 5.20 6.43
CA ILE A 15 -33.54 6.67 6.54
C ILE A 15 -34.93 7.14 6.97
N HIS A 16 -35.16 7.31 8.28
CA HIS A 16 -36.32 8.08 8.78
C HIS A 16 -36.07 9.58 8.58
N ILE A 17 -36.99 10.27 7.90
CA ILE A 17 -36.82 11.63 7.38
C ILE A 17 -37.77 12.59 8.12
N GLU A 18 -37.24 13.70 8.66
CA GLU A 18 -38.01 14.85 9.15
C GLU A 18 -37.93 16.00 8.12
N GLU A 19 -39.09 16.59 7.81
CA GLU A 19 -39.46 17.11 6.48
C GLU A 19 -38.76 18.43 6.05
N SER A 20 -38.27 19.26 6.97
CA SER A 20 -37.61 20.53 6.61
C SER A 20 -36.08 20.45 6.50
N ARG A 21 -35.47 19.35 6.97
CA ARG A 21 -34.03 19.03 6.81
C ARG A 21 -33.80 17.92 5.76
N ALA A 22 -34.91 17.34 5.28
CA ALA A 22 -34.98 16.32 4.24
C ALA A 22 -34.47 16.81 2.89
N THR A 23 -34.71 18.08 2.53
CA THR A 23 -34.41 18.63 1.20
C THR A 23 -32.93 18.67 0.88
N ASN A 24 -32.08 18.99 1.86
CA ASN A 24 -30.62 19.09 1.64
C ASN A 24 -29.96 17.70 1.56
N ALA A 25 -30.42 16.75 2.38
CA ALA A 25 -29.92 15.37 2.35
C ALA A 25 -30.43 14.61 1.11
N ALA A 26 -31.72 14.75 0.77
CA ALA A 26 -32.29 14.19 -0.45
C ALA A 26 -31.65 14.81 -1.70
N GLY A 27 -31.39 16.13 -1.67
CA GLY A 27 -30.63 16.82 -2.68
C GLY A 27 -29.22 16.23 -2.83
N PHE A 28 -28.47 16.08 -1.73
CA PHE A 28 -27.12 15.51 -1.76
C PHE A 28 -27.12 14.14 -2.45
N VAL A 29 -28.06 13.26 -2.07
CA VAL A 29 -28.16 11.91 -2.63
C VAL A 29 -28.52 11.97 -4.13
N LEU A 30 -29.52 12.76 -4.51
CA LEU A 30 -29.93 12.92 -5.91
C LEU A 30 -28.81 13.51 -6.79
N LEU A 31 -28.03 14.46 -6.28
CA LEU A 31 -26.93 15.06 -7.04
C LEU A 31 -25.82 14.05 -7.32
N ILE A 32 -25.43 13.28 -6.30
CA ILE A 32 -24.41 12.25 -6.41
C ILE A 32 -24.89 11.15 -7.36
N GLU A 33 -26.16 10.73 -7.26
CA GLU A 33 -26.74 9.68 -8.09
C GLU A 33 -26.92 10.11 -9.55
N GLN A 34 -27.37 11.34 -9.82
CA GLN A 34 -27.61 11.83 -11.18
C GLN A 34 -26.34 12.25 -11.92
N LYS A 35 -25.32 12.78 -11.22
CA LYS A 35 -24.14 13.37 -11.87
C LYS A 35 -22.89 12.50 -11.84
N ALA A 36 -22.79 11.50 -10.98
CA ALA A 36 -21.57 10.68 -10.85
C ALA A 36 -21.56 9.48 -11.83
N LEU A 37 -21.52 9.75 -13.13
CA LEU A 37 -21.48 8.70 -14.16
C LEU A 37 -20.12 7.96 -14.18
N GLU A 38 -19.04 8.58 -13.68
CA GLU A 38 -17.74 7.92 -13.40
C GLU A 38 -17.25 8.32 -11.99
N ARG A 39 -17.87 7.72 -10.95
CA ARG A 39 -17.75 8.05 -9.50
C ARG A 39 -16.36 8.33 -8.91
N ARG A 40 -15.24 8.07 -9.59
CA ARG A 40 -13.89 8.40 -9.08
C ARG A 40 -13.26 9.60 -9.78
N ARG A 41 -13.43 9.72 -11.10
CA ARG A 41 -12.78 10.79 -11.86
C ARG A 41 -13.43 12.13 -11.57
N ASP A 42 -14.75 12.16 -11.47
CA ASP A 42 -15.53 13.38 -11.27
C ASP A 42 -15.26 14.01 -9.89
N PHE A 43 -15.03 13.19 -8.86
CA PHE A 43 -14.65 13.65 -7.53
C PHE A 43 -13.18 14.07 -7.43
N SER A 44 -12.29 13.51 -8.27
CA SER A 44 -10.86 13.82 -8.19
C SER A 44 -10.55 15.30 -8.40
N ASN A 45 -11.33 16.00 -9.24
CA ASN A 45 -11.13 17.42 -9.51
C ASN A 45 -11.58 18.32 -8.34
N GLY A 46 -12.53 17.87 -7.52
CA GLY A 46 -13.11 18.68 -6.44
C GLY A 46 -14.26 19.59 -6.87
N TYR A 47 -14.47 19.88 -8.16
CA TYR A 47 -15.58 20.73 -8.60
C TYR A 47 -16.96 20.18 -8.17
N LEU A 48 -17.19 18.87 -8.31
CA LEU A 48 -18.45 18.25 -7.85
C LEU A 48 -18.60 18.35 -6.31
N VAL A 49 -17.49 18.24 -5.57
CA VAL A 49 -17.48 18.41 -4.11
C VAL A 49 -17.79 19.87 -3.74
N ALA A 50 -17.24 20.83 -4.47
CA ALA A 50 -17.56 22.24 -4.30
C ALA A 50 -19.05 22.51 -4.61
N GLU A 51 -19.61 21.91 -5.66
CA GLU A 51 -21.04 22.03 -5.97
C GLU A 51 -21.91 21.53 -4.80
N VAL A 52 -21.58 20.36 -4.25
CA VAL A 52 -22.23 19.84 -3.04
C VAL A 52 -22.11 20.82 -1.87
N CYS A 53 -20.90 21.30 -1.57
CA CYS A 53 -20.67 22.24 -0.47
C CYS A 53 -21.40 23.57 -0.66
N SER A 54 -21.60 24.02 -1.91
CA SER A 54 -22.29 25.28 -2.23
C SER A 54 -23.77 25.26 -1.84
N TRP A 55 -24.38 24.09 -1.72
CA TRP A 55 -25.77 23.98 -1.26
C TRP A 55 -25.91 24.19 0.24
N TYR A 56 -24.87 23.86 0.99
CA TYR A 56 -24.83 24.04 2.45
C TYR A 56 -24.22 25.40 2.83
N PHE A 57 -23.25 25.88 2.06
CA PHE A 57 -22.47 27.09 2.33
C PHE A 57 -22.37 28.01 1.08
N PRO A 58 -23.50 28.50 0.53
CA PRO A 58 -23.51 29.22 -0.75
C PRO A 58 -22.68 30.52 -0.73
N GLU A 59 -22.61 31.21 0.40
CA GLU A 59 -21.83 32.44 0.56
C GLU A 59 -20.31 32.20 0.60
N GLU A 60 -19.89 30.99 1.00
CA GLU A 60 -18.48 30.65 1.19
C GLU A 60 -17.87 29.87 0.02
N VAL A 61 -18.73 29.29 -0.83
CA VAL A 61 -18.34 28.48 -1.98
C VAL A 61 -18.75 29.19 -3.28
N PRO A 62 -17.99 30.22 -3.70
CA PRO A 62 -18.22 30.84 -4.99
C PRO A 62 -17.84 29.86 -6.11
N MET A 63 -18.84 29.29 -6.80
CA MET A 63 -18.59 28.29 -7.85
C MET A 63 -17.70 28.78 -9.00
N HIS A 64 -17.63 30.10 -9.25
CA HIS A 64 -16.75 30.69 -10.26
C HIS A 64 -15.25 30.61 -9.90
N ALA A 65 -14.91 30.35 -8.63
CA ALA A 65 -13.53 30.18 -8.18
C ALA A 65 -12.99 28.76 -8.47
N TYR A 66 -13.86 27.82 -8.84
CA TYR A 66 -13.50 26.43 -9.10
C TYR A 66 -13.45 26.15 -10.59
N ASP A 67 -12.48 25.34 -10.98
CA ASP A 67 -12.19 25.07 -12.39
C ASP A 67 -12.35 23.57 -12.69
N ASN A 68 -13.15 23.26 -13.71
CA ASN A 68 -13.46 21.88 -14.10
C ASN A 68 -12.38 21.23 -14.99
N ARG A 69 -11.23 21.89 -15.21
CA ARG A 69 -10.09 21.30 -15.94
C ARG A 69 -9.48 20.11 -15.20
N ALA A 70 -9.12 19.06 -15.94
CA ALA A 70 -8.63 17.81 -15.36
C ALA A 70 -7.14 17.83 -14.91
N SER A 71 -6.44 18.96 -15.01
CA SER A 71 -5.01 19.05 -14.71
C SER A 71 -4.72 18.92 -13.22
N LEU A 72 -3.64 18.24 -12.84
CA LEU A 72 -3.28 18.04 -11.43
C LEU A 72 -3.15 19.37 -10.64
N PRO A 73 -2.52 20.44 -11.17
CA PRO A 73 -2.50 21.74 -10.49
C PRO A 73 -3.91 22.31 -10.25
N THR A 74 -4.82 22.15 -11.23
CA THR A 74 -6.23 22.56 -11.06
C THR A 74 -6.90 21.78 -9.92
N LYS A 75 -6.71 20.45 -9.88
CA LYS A 75 -7.27 19.62 -8.80
C LYS A 75 -6.79 20.09 -7.43
N LEU A 76 -5.47 20.25 -7.28
CA LEU A 76 -4.85 20.70 -6.02
C LEU A 76 -5.37 22.09 -5.59
N GLY A 77 -5.51 23.02 -6.55
CA GLY A 77 -6.06 24.36 -6.27
C GLY A 77 -7.52 24.31 -5.80
N ASN A 78 -8.37 23.54 -6.48
CA ASN A 78 -9.77 23.35 -6.07
C ASN A 78 -9.86 22.73 -4.66
N TRP A 79 -9.06 21.69 -4.38
CA TRP A 79 -9.06 21.03 -3.08
C TRP A 79 -8.58 21.93 -1.94
N ALA A 80 -7.57 22.77 -2.17
CA ALA A 80 -7.13 23.75 -1.19
C ALA A 80 -8.24 24.76 -0.82
N LEU A 81 -9.08 25.16 -1.79
CA LEU A 81 -10.25 26.01 -1.53
C LEU A 81 -11.33 25.28 -0.73
N ILE A 82 -11.63 24.02 -1.08
CA ILE A 82 -12.59 23.18 -0.36
C ILE A 82 -12.16 22.99 1.09
N GLU A 83 -10.91 22.58 1.33
CA GLU A 83 -10.36 22.39 2.68
C GLU A 83 -10.46 23.66 3.52
N LYS A 84 -10.20 24.83 2.90
CA LYS A 84 -10.33 26.13 3.58
C LYS A 84 -11.76 26.42 4.00
N VAL A 85 -12.75 26.15 3.14
CA VAL A 85 -14.17 26.34 3.46
C VAL A 85 -14.61 25.37 4.56
N LEU A 86 -14.29 24.07 4.41
CA LEU A 86 -14.65 23.06 5.39
C LEU A 86 -14.03 23.33 6.77
N SER A 87 -12.76 23.74 6.80
CA SER A 87 -12.05 24.07 8.04
C SER A 87 -12.68 25.27 8.77
N LYS A 88 -13.15 26.29 8.04
CA LYS A 88 -13.88 27.42 8.64
C LYS A 88 -15.17 26.99 9.33
N ARG A 89 -15.79 25.90 8.86
CA ARG A 89 -17.01 25.31 9.40
C ARG A 89 -16.74 24.22 10.45
N GLY A 90 -15.48 23.99 10.82
CA GLY A 90 -15.08 22.94 11.77
C GLY A 90 -15.21 21.52 11.21
N ILE A 91 -15.36 21.38 9.88
CA ILE A 91 -15.42 20.09 9.20
C ILE A 91 -14.01 19.70 8.78
N HIS A 92 -13.52 18.60 9.34
CA HIS A 92 -12.19 18.08 9.04
C HIS A 92 -12.31 16.70 8.40
N LEU A 93 -11.94 16.63 7.12
CA LEU A 93 -11.81 15.38 6.39
C LEU A 93 -10.39 14.81 6.58
N PRO A 94 -10.22 13.48 6.65
CA PRO A 94 -8.89 12.89 6.69
C PRO A 94 -8.07 13.23 5.45
N LYS A 95 -6.80 13.63 5.64
CA LYS A 95 -5.94 14.05 4.54
C LYS A 95 -5.71 12.91 3.53
N GLU A 96 -5.60 11.68 4.03
CA GLU A 96 -5.39 10.49 3.21
C GLU A 96 -6.56 10.26 2.24
N VAL A 97 -7.79 10.57 2.66
CA VAL A 97 -9.00 10.44 1.85
C VAL A 97 -9.02 11.50 0.74
N ILE A 98 -8.63 12.74 1.06
CA ILE A 98 -8.50 13.83 0.09
C ILE A 98 -7.43 13.49 -0.96
N GLU A 99 -6.21 13.20 -0.52
CA GLU A 99 -5.08 12.84 -1.39
C GLU A 99 -5.41 11.60 -2.24
N GLY A 100 -6.01 10.59 -1.63
CA GLY A 100 -6.49 9.41 -2.32
C GLY A 100 -7.52 9.74 -3.41
N THR A 101 -8.42 10.67 -3.14
CA THR A 101 -9.44 11.10 -4.12
C THR A 101 -8.83 11.89 -5.27
N ILE A 102 -7.94 12.85 -4.99
CA ILE A 102 -7.21 13.64 -6.01
C ILE A 102 -6.49 12.73 -7.00
N HIS A 103 -5.91 11.65 -6.46
CA HIS A 103 -5.13 10.66 -7.20
C HIS A 103 -5.95 9.46 -7.70
N CYS A 104 -7.28 9.50 -7.60
CA CYS A 104 -8.19 8.44 -8.04
C CYS A 104 -7.88 7.05 -7.45
N LYS A 105 -7.40 6.99 -6.20
CA LYS A 105 -7.20 5.73 -5.49
C LYS A 105 -8.53 4.99 -5.34
N PRO A 106 -8.54 3.65 -5.48
CA PRO A 106 -9.76 2.87 -5.29
C PRO A 106 -10.28 3.03 -3.86
N GLY A 107 -11.59 3.29 -3.69
CA GLY A 107 -12.23 3.43 -2.39
C GLY A 107 -12.15 4.83 -1.78
N ALA A 108 -11.24 5.70 -2.24
CA ALA A 108 -11.04 7.02 -1.65
C ALA A 108 -12.23 7.96 -1.89
N ALA A 109 -12.75 8.01 -3.13
CA ALA A 109 -13.91 8.83 -3.46
C ALA A 109 -15.17 8.34 -2.73
N GLU A 110 -15.32 7.02 -2.60
CA GLU A 110 -16.44 6.43 -1.87
C GLU A 110 -16.41 6.79 -0.38
N LEU A 111 -15.24 6.68 0.27
CA LEU A 111 -15.06 7.10 1.67
C LEU A 111 -15.24 8.60 1.85
N LEU A 112 -14.76 9.42 0.91
CA LEU A 112 -14.95 10.85 0.92
C LEU A 112 -16.43 11.22 0.94
N VAL A 113 -17.23 10.61 0.06
CA VAL A 113 -18.67 10.89 -0.03
C VAL A 113 -19.38 10.50 1.27
N GLN A 114 -19.01 9.37 1.88
CA GLN A 114 -19.56 8.95 3.17
C GLN A 114 -19.21 9.95 4.28
N GLU A 115 -17.95 10.41 4.33
CA GLU A 115 -17.51 11.37 5.33
C GLU A 115 -18.22 12.72 5.13
N LEU A 116 -18.28 13.23 3.90
CA LEU A 116 -19.00 14.45 3.57
C LEU A 116 -20.48 14.36 3.93
N TYR A 117 -21.13 13.23 3.60
CA TYR A 117 -22.52 13.01 3.98
C TYR A 117 -22.69 13.08 5.50
N CYS A 118 -21.86 12.37 6.27
CA CYS A 118 -21.98 12.33 7.72
C CYS A 118 -21.76 13.72 8.34
N ARG A 119 -20.75 14.46 7.86
CA ARG A 119 -20.41 15.79 8.38
C ARG A 119 -21.43 16.86 8.00
N LEU A 120 -21.94 16.84 6.77
CA LEU A 120 -22.89 17.85 6.28
C LEU A 120 -24.33 17.59 6.77
N THR A 121 -24.71 16.33 6.97
CA THR A 121 -26.06 15.97 7.44
C THR A 121 -26.13 15.70 8.94
N ASN A 122 -24.98 15.63 9.62
CA ASN A 122 -24.84 15.25 11.02
C ASN A 122 -25.50 13.90 11.34
N ARG A 123 -25.36 12.94 10.42
CA ARG A 123 -25.87 11.57 10.51
C ARG A 123 -24.70 10.60 10.54
N GLU A 124 -24.78 9.55 11.34
CA GLU A 124 -23.76 8.52 11.36
C GLU A 124 -24.14 7.37 10.42
N ILE A 125 -23.29 7.09 9.43
CA ILE A 125 -23.36 5.85 8.67
C ILE A 125 -22.55 4.79 9.46
N LYS A 126 -23.22 3.74 9.95
CA LYS A 126 -22.60 2.63 10.71
C LYS A 126 -21.47 1.89 9.96
N ALA A 127 -21.28 2.17 8.67
CA ALA A 127 -20.27 1.56 7.82
C ALA A 127 -18.91 2.30 7.83
N LEU A 128 -18.77 3.43 8.53
CA LEU A 128 -17.49 4.15 8.67
C LEU A 128 -16.52 3.42 9.61
N GLN A 129 -16.10 2.22 9.24
CA GLN A 129 -14.89 1.64 9.82
C GLN A 129 -13.69 2.26 9.12
N TYR A 130 -13.25 3.43 9.65
CA TYR A 130 -11.95 4.00 9.37
C TYR A 130 -10.86 3.16 10.08
N GLU A 131 -10.76 1.89 9.73
CA GLU A 131 -9.62 1.04 10.14
C GLU A 131 -8.50 1.29 9.13
N GLY A 132 -7.84 2.44 9.25
CA GLY A 132 -6.56 2.76 8.58
C GLY A 132 -6.45 2.29 7.13
N THR A 133 -7.37 2.70 6.26
CA THR A 133 -7.29 2.33 4.85
C THR A 133 -6.10 3.03 4.21
N ASP A 134 -5.01 2.28 4.03
CA ASP A 134 -3.77 2.73 3.38
C ASP A 134 -3.92 2.97 1.86
N PHE A 135 -5.15 2.86 1.33
CA PHE A 135 -5.51 2.91 -0.08
C PHE A 135 -4.66 2.01 -0.96
N THR A 136 -4.09 0.96 -0.37
CA THR A 136 -3.31 -0.05 -1.07
C THR A 136 -4.20 -1.20 -1.55
N ASP A 137 -3.68 -1.99 -2.48
CA ASP A 137 -4.33 -3.23 -2.92
C ASP A 137 -4.14 -4.41 -1.94
N ARG A 138 -3.55 -4.19 -0.76
CA ARG A 138 -3.17 -5.25 0.20
C ARG A 138 -4.32 -6.18 0.56
N GLN A 139 -5.45 -5.64 1.01
CA GLN A 139 -6.62 -6.45 1.40
C GLN A 139 -7.14 -7.31 0.25
N TYR A 140 -7.05 -6.81 -0.98
CA TYR A 140 -7.41 -7.56 -2.17
C TYR A 140 -6.38 -8.67 -2.45
N GLN A 141 -5.08 -8.37 -2.35
CA GLN A 141 -4.01 -9.36 -2.55
C GLN A 141 -4.05 -10.50 -1.52
N GLU A 142 -4.40 -10.22 -0.27
CA GLU A 142 -4.51 -11.22 0.80
C GLU A 142 -5.59 -12.27 0.50
N LYS A 143 -6.72 -11.85 -0.09
CA LYS A 143 -7.83 -12.72 -0.50
C LYS A 143 -7.52 -13.57 -1.73
N LEU A 144 -6.52 -13.19 -2.53
CA LEU A 144 -6.15 -13.92 -3.75
C LEU A 144 -5.31 -15.16 -3.43
N PRO A 145 -5.49 -16.25 -4.19
CA PRO A 145 -4.59 -17.40 -4.15
C PRO A 145 -3.20 -16.99 -4.63
N MET A 146 -2.15 -17.65 -4.13
CA MET A 146 -0.76 -17.22 -4.35
C MET A 146 -0.36 -17.10 -5.83
N VAL A 147 -0.93 -17.93 -6.71
CA VAL A 147 -0.65 -17.89 -8.16
C VAL A 147 -1.23 -16.65 -8.85
N ALA A 148 -2.28 -16.03 -8.27
CA ALA A 148 -2.97 -14.88 -8.83
C ALA A 148 -2.54 -13.54 -8.23
N ARG A 149 -1.67 -13.56 -7.21
CA ARG A 149 -1.17 -12.34 -6.58
C ARG A 149 -0.29 -11.53 -7.52
N SER A 150 -0.27 -10.21 -7.30
CA SER A 150 0.50 -9.26 -8.09
C SER A 150 2.00 -9.55 -8.08
N THR A 151 2.66 -9.36 -9.22
CA THR A 151 4.12 -9.27 -9.30
C THR A 151 4.60 -7.95 -8.69
N ALA A 152 5.89 -7.83 -8.35
CA ALA A 152 6.47 -6.61 -7.78
C ALA A 152 6.16 -5.34 -8.62
N SER A 153 6.35 -5.42 -9.94
CA SER A 153 6.04 -4.30 -10.84
C SER A 153 4.55 -3.95 -10.86
N LYS A 154 3.68 -4.96 -10.77
CA LYS A 154 2.22 -4.74 -10.71
C LYS A 154 1.81 -4.15 -9.37
N ALA A 155 2.43 -4.57 -8.27
CA ALA A 155 2.22 -3.99 -6.95
C ALA A 155 2.58 -2.49 -6.92
N ILE A 156 3.72 -2.09 -7.50
CA ILE A 156 4.06 -0.66 -7.61
C ILE A 156 2.99 0.10 -8.41
N LYS A 157 2.61 -0.41 -9.58
CA LYS A 157 1.62 0.23 -10.46
C LYS A 157 0.23 0.33 -9.84
N ASN A 158 -0.16 -0.63 -9.02
CA ASN A 158 -1.47 -0.62 -8.36
C ASN A 158 -1.48 0.35 -7.18
N ASN A 159 -0.35 0.49 -6.47
CA ASN A 159 -0.28 1.24 -5.21
C ASN A 159 0.26 2.66 -5.35
N ILE A 160 0.95 3.01 -6.44
CA ILE A 160 1.43 4.37 -6.72
C ILE A 160 0.86 4.82 -8.07
N THR A 161 0.16 5.95 -8.07
CA THR A 161 -0.39 6.53 -9.30
C THR A 161 0.59 7.53 -9.91
N LEU A 162 0.53 7.71 -11.24
CA LEU A 162 1.39 8.66 -11.94
C LEU A 162 1.22 10.09 -11.39
N SER A 163 -0.01 10.48 -11.09
CA SER A 163 -0.29 11.81 -10.51
C SER A 163 0.35 12.00 -9.14
N GLU A 164 0.45 10.95 -8.32
CA GLU A 164 1.11 11.03 -7.02
C GLU A 164 2.62 11.26 -7.19
N THR A 165 3.25 10.56 -8.13
CA THR A 165 4.68 10.75 -8.43
C THR A 165 5.00 12.12 -9.02
N LEU A 166 4.05 12.73 -9.75
CA LEU A 166 4.19 14.07 -10.31
C LEU A 166 3.90 15.16 -9.27
N HIS A 167 3.02 14.89 -8.30
CA HIS A 167 2.71 15.81 -7.22
C HIS A 167 3.88 15.92 -6.24
N GLU A 168 4.46 14.79 -5.88
CA GLU A 168 5.62 14.71 -5.00
C GLU A 168 6.88 15.15 -5.75
N THR A 169 7.35 16.37 -5.46
CA THR A 169 8.51 16.97 -6.14
C THR A 169 9.83 16.33 -5.72
N ASN A 170 9.90 15.76 -4.53
CA ASN A 170 11.09 15.08 -4.03
C ASN A 170 11.21 13.67 -4.62
N ILE A 171 12.37 13.37 -5.21
CA ILE A 171 12.61 12.08 -5.86
C ILE A 171 12.93 10.98 -4.83
N GLU A 172 13.57 11.34 -3.71
CA GLU A 172 13.87 10.40 -2.63
C GLU A 172 12.61 9.88 -1.93
N THR A 173 11.58 10.70 -1.74
CA THR A 173 10.31 10.28 -1.15
C THR A 173 9.59 9.30 -2.06
N ASN A 174 9.48 9.61 -3.36
CA ASN A 174 8.95 8.70 -4.37
C ASN A 174 9.72 7.37 -4.43
N LYS A 175 11.06 7.42 -4.36
CA LYS A 175 11.90 6.21 -4.31
C LYS A 175 11.63 5.39 -3.05
N SER A 176 11.51 6.05 -1.90
CA SER A 176 11.24 5.39 -0.61
C SER A 176 9.87 4.71 -0.61
N LYS A 177 8.84 5.36 -1.16
CA LYS A 177 7.51 4.75 -1.35
C LYS A 177 7.57 3.49 -2.22
N ALA A 178 8.26 3.56 -3.37
CA ALA A 178 8.43 2.41 -4.25
C ALA A 178 9.20 1.27 -3.56
N GLN A 179 10.25 1.60 -2.80
CA GLN A 179 11.03 0.62 -2.03
C GLN A 179 10.20 -0.04 -0.93
N ALA A 180 9.33 0.71 -0.23
CA ALA A 180 8.44 0.15 0.78
C ALA A 180 7.49 -0.91 0.19
N ILE A 181 6.92 -0.64 -0.99
CA ILE A 181 6.04 -1.59 -1.69
C ILE A 181 6.81 -2.85 -2.11
N ILE A 182 8.04 -2.69 -2.62
CA ILE A 182 8.90 -3.81 -2.98
C ILE A 182 9.20 -4.66 -1.73
N HIS A 183 9.56 -4.02 -0.62
CA HIS A 183 9.88 -4.70 0.63
C HIS A 183 8.68 -5.51 1.14
N MET A 184 7.49 -4.90 1.17
CA MET A 184 6.25 -5.58 1.55
C MET A 184 5.95 -6.78 0.64
N HIS A 185 6.11 -6.62 -0.68
CA HIS A 185 5.94 -7.71 -1.64
C HIS A 185 6.93 -8.87 -1.41
N LEU A 186 8.20 -8.57 -1.14
CA LEU A 186 9.21 -9.58 -0.84
C LEU A 186 8.90 -10.33 0.45
N GLN A 187 8.46 -9.61 1.49
CA GLN A 187 8.03 -10.20 2.75
C GLN A 187 6.85 -11.15 2.55
N GLN A 188 5.85 -10.76 1.75
CA GLN A 188 4.71 -11.62 1.42
C GLN A 188 5.19 -12.91 0.74
N ARG A 189 6.06 -12.82 -0.27
CA ARG A 189 6.63 -14.01 -0.94
C ARG A 189 7.46 -14.90 -0.01
N GLN A 190 8.09 -14.33 1.01
CA GLN A 190 8.81 -15.11 2.02
C GLN A 190 7.83 -15.88 2.90
N LEU A 191 6.75 -15.24 3.35
CA LEU A 191 5.69 -15.87 4.14
C LEU A 191 5.04 -17.02 3.38
N GLU A 192 4.77 -16.83 2.08
CA GLU A 192 4.25 -17.89 1.20
C GLU A 192 5.17 -19.12 1.14
N ARG A 193 6.49 -18.91 1.07
CA ARG A 193 7.47 -20.00 1.07
C ARG A 193 7.50 -20.79 2.38
N VAL A 194 7.33 -20.09 3.50
CA VAL A 194 7.29 -20.70 4.84
C VAL A 194 5.98 -21.45 5.06
N GLN A 195 4.86 -20.95 4.54
CA GLN A 195 3.54 -21.57 4.68
C GLN A 195 3.38 -22.84 3.84
N ASP A 196 4.02 -22.93 2.66
CA ASP A 196 3.98 -24.13 1.82
C ASP A 196 5.38 -24.59 1.37
N PRO A 197 6.19 -25.15 2.30
CA PRO A 197 7.58 -25.54 2.01
C PRO A 197 7.67 -26.60 0.91
N LYS A 198 6.67 -27.49 0.82
CA LYS A 198 6.61 -28.57 -0.17
C LYS A 198 6.47 -28.01 -1.59
N ARG A 199 5.57 -27.03 -1.78
CA ARG A 199 5.37 -26.37 -3.08
C ARG A 199 6.61 -25.61 -3.55
N PHE A 200 7.38 -25.04 -2.63
CA PHE A 200 8.55 -24.22 -2.94
C PHE A 200 9.90 -24.93 -2.83
N SER A 201 9.90 -26.24 -2.56
CA SER A 201 11.11 -27.04 -2.40
C SER A 201 12.13 -26.39 -1.44
N VAL A 202 11.63 -25.83 -0.34
CA VAL A 202 12.49 -25.14 0.65
C VAL A 202 13.37 -26.19 1.32
N LYS A 203 14.67 -26.08 1.16
CA LYS A 203 15.64 -26.99 1.79
C LYS A 203 15.80 -26.62 3.26
N PRO A 204 15.87 -27.61 4.17
CA PRO A 204 16.10 -27.35 5.58
C PRO A 204 17.45 -26.65 5.78
N THR A 205 17.50 -25.75 6.77
CA THR A 205 18.74 -25.03 7.08
C THR A 205 19.77 -25.97 7.73
N LEU A 206 21.06 -25.62 7.68
CA LEU A 206 22.11 -26.41 8.36
C LEU A 206 21.83 -26.56 9.86
N GLY A 207 21.23 -25.54 10.48
CA GLY A 207 20.83 -25.58 11.90
C GLY A 207 19.66 -26.51 12.19
N GLU A 208 18.72 -26.67 11.25
CA GLU A 208 17.63 -27.66 11.34
C GLU A 208 18.12 -29.08 11.12
N LEU A 209 19.15 -29.26 10.30
CA LEU A 209 19.80 -30.55 10.08
C LEU A 209 20.77 -30.93 11.23
N ALA A 210 21.21 -29.97 12.04
CA ALA A 210 22.16 -30.20 13.11
C ALA A 210 21.49 -30.85 14.33
N ILE A 211 22.00 -32.01 14.75
CA ILE A 211 21.54 -32.71 15.95
C ILE A 211 21.95 -31.89 17.19
N ARG A 212 20.97 -31.39 17.93
CA ARG A 212 21.19 -30.71 19.22
C ARG A 212 21.23 -31.77 20.32
N LEU A 213 22.41 -32.15 20.79
CA LEU A 213 22.52 -32.99 21.99
C LEU A 213 22.34 -32.10 23.24
N PRO A 214 21.53 -32.53 24.23
CA PRO A 214 21.52 -31.86 25.53
C PRO A 214 22.90 -31.97 26.19
N PRO A 215 23.28 -31.01 27.04
CA PRO A 215 24.53 -31.11 27.79
C PRO A 215 24.50 -32.38 28.64
N THR A 216 25.47 -33.27 28.42
CA THR A 216 25.67 -34.45 29.24
C THR A 216 25.95 -34.00 30.67
N VAL A 217 24.97 -34.14 31.56
CA VAL A 217 25.18 -34.02 33.00
C VAL A 217 26.04 -35.22 33.39
N GLN A 218 27.32 -34.98 33.63
CA GLN A 218 28.21 -35.96 34.22
C GLN A 218 27.77 -36.13 35.68
N GLN A 219 26.90 -37.11 35.95
CA GLN A 219 26.75 -37.64 37.30
C GLN A 219 28.03 -38.42 37.62
N GLU A 220 28.86 -37.84 38.48
CA GLU A 220 29.94 -38.57 39.17
C GLU A 220 29.30 -39.68 40.00
N VAL A 221 29.28 -40.90 39.45
CA VAL A 221 29.13 -42.11 40.25
C VAL A 221 30.51 -42.73 40.35
N THR A 222 31.10 -42.56 41.53
CA THR A 222 32.31 -43.24 41.96
C THR A 222 32.03 -44.73 42.15
N THR A 223 32.53 -45.55 41.23
CA THR A 223 32.87 -46.95 41.52
C THR A 223 34.18 -47.28 40.84
N GLU A 224 35.24 -47.33 41.64
CA GLU A 224 36.48 -48.03 41.30
C GLU A 224 36.15 -49.51 41.08
N THR A 225 36.61 -50.12 39.98
CA THR A 225 37.23 -51.46 39.92
C THR A 225 37.67 -51.81 38.49
N ARG A 226 39.00 -51.96 38.34
CA ARG A 226 39.73 -52.90 37.47
C ARG A 226 39.67 -52.72 35.95
N GLY A 227 40.82 -52.33 35.40
CA GLY A 227 41.04 -52.07 33.99
C GLY A 227 40.85 -53.28 33.05
N GLN A 228 40.17 -52.99 31.95
CA GLN A 228 40.36 -53.59 30.63
C GLN A 228 40.23 -52.45 29.61
N GLU A 229 41.20 -52.33 28.71
CA GLU A 229 41.21 -51.33 27.63
C GLU A 229 40.03 -51.55 26.66
N PRO A 230 39.36 -50.48 26.21
CA PRO A 230 38.32 -50.58 25.19
C PRO A 230 38.93 -50.76 23.78
N PRO A 231 38.25 -51.43 22.84
CA PRO A 231 38.68 -51.48 21.45
C PRO A 231 38.64 -50.08 20.84
N LYS A 232 39.72 -49.69 20.15
CA LYS A 232 39.88 -48.39 19.49
C LYS A 232 38.76 -48.14 18.48
N SER A 233 37.88 -47.18 18.79
CA SER A 233 36.97 -46.56 17.84
C SER A 233 37.77 -45.85 16.73
N PRO A 234 37.36 -45.90 15.45
CA PRO A 234 38.01 -45.13 14.40
C PRO A 234 37.77 -43.64 14.68
N GLN A 235 38.84 -42.85 14.74
CA GLN A 235 38.70 -41.40 14.73
C GLN A 235 38.08 -40.98 13.39
N PRO A 236 37.21 -39.95 13.34
CA PRO A 236 36.92 -39.31 12.07
C PRO A 236 38.23 -38.66 11.62
N GLU A 237 38.82 -39.18 10.55
CA GLU A 237 39.78 -38.44 9.75
C GLU A 237 39.10 -37.13 9.35
N ILE A 238 39.42 -36.05 10.07
CA ILE A 238 39.32 -34.71 9.51
C ILE A 238 40.26 -34.78 8.31
N ARG A 239 39.69 -35.07 7.13
CA ARG A 239 40.37 -34.84 5.86
C ARG A 239 40.68 -33.35 5.83
N SER A 240 41.86 -33.00 6.31
CA SER A 240 42.56 -31.81 5.87
C SER A 240 42.74 -31.97 4.36
N ARG A 241 41.76 -31.52 3.57
CA ARG A 241 42.03 -31.20 2.19
C ARG A 241 42.95 -29.99 2.21
N SER A 242 44.25 -30.27 2.30
CA SER A 242 45.38 -29.34 2.14
C SER A 242 45.50 -28.81 0.71
N HIS A 243 44.40 -28.71 -0.03
CA HIS A 243 44.36 -28.12 -1.36
C HIS A 243 42.97 -27.57 -1.67
N ILE A 244 42.63 -26.44 -1.05
CA ILE A 244 41.63 -25.51 -1.60
C ILE A 244 42.44 -24.33 -2.12
N GLN A 245 42.60 -24.26 -3.45
CA GLN A 245 43.23 -23.13 -4.10
C GLN A 245 42.23 -21.99 -4.13
N PHE A 246 42.39 -21.02 -3.23
CA PHE A 246 41.61 -19.78 -3.26
C PHE A 246 42.08 -18.94 -4.45
N ARG A 247 41.17 -18.68 -5.40
CA ARG A 247 41.34 -17.58 -6.37
C ARG A 247 40.63 -16.37 -5.80
N GLU A 248 41.42 -15.38 -5.41
CA GLU A 248 40.94 -14.04 -5.15
C GLU A 248 40.41 -13.44 -6.45
N ILE A 249 39.19 -12.90 -6.40
CA ILE A 249 38.57 -12.22 -7.55
C ILE A 249 38.76 -10.73 -7.32
N ASP A 250 39.76 -10.16 -7.99
CA ASP A 250 39.95 -8.71 -8.01
C ASP A 250 38.89 -8.04 -8.88
N VAL A 251 37.94 -7.37 -8.21
CA VAL A 251 36.96 -6.52 -8.88
C VAL A 251 37.65 -5.20 -9.22
N ARG A 252 37.97 -5.01 -10.51
CA ARG A 252 38.39 -3.69 -11.03
C ARG A 252 37.21 -2.72 -10.94
N GLN A 253 37.17 -1.94 -9.88
CA GLN A 253 36.27 -0.79 -9.81
C GLN A 253 36.74 0.25 -10.84
N THR A 254 35.89 0.55 -11.82
CA THR A 254 36.14 1.65 -12.74
C THR A 254 36.06 2.96 -11.96
N SER A 255 37.15 3.72 -11.98
CA SER A 255 37.22 5.04 -11.35
C SER A 255 36.23 5.97 -12.05
N LYS A 256 35.33 6.60 -11.29
CA LYS A 256 34.26 7.53 -11.75
C LYS A 256 34.77 8.84 -12.39
N ARG A 257 36.01 8.89 -12.88
CA ARG A 257 36.64 10.12 -13.41
C ARG A 257 36.92 10.11 -14.92
N SER A 258 36.52 9.08 -15.67
CA SER A 258 36.78 9.00 -17.12
C SER A 258 35.57 9.27 -18.03
N LEU A 259 34.47 9.83 -17.52
CA LEU A 259 33.32 10.23 -18.35
C LEU A 259 33.21 11.76 -18.44
N VAL A 260 34.30 12.42 -18.81
CA VAL A 260 34.25 13.79 -19.37
C VAL A 260 35.31 13.92 -20.47
N SER A 261 34.98 13.47 -21.67
CA SER A 261 35.54 14.01 -22.90
C SER A 261 34.49 13.87 -24.00
N ALA A 262 33.54 14.79 -24.01
CA ALA A 262 32.72 15.04 -25.18
C ALA A 262 33.53 15.91 -26.14
N SER A 263 33.67 15.46 -27.39
CA SER A 263 34.01 16.31 -28.52
C SER A 263 32.89 16.18 -29.58
N PRO A 264 32.59 17.25 -30.32
CA PRO A 264 31.33 17.40 -31.04
C PRO A 264 31.37 16.70 -32.40
N ILE A 265 30.21 16.21 -32.83
CA ILE A 265 29.99 15.69 -34.18
C ILE A 265 29.69 16.89 -35.08
N SER A 266 30.59 17.14 -36.02
CA SER A 266 30.37 17.98 -37.21
C SER A 266 29.39 17.28 -38.14
N GLY A 267 28.38 18.01 -38.62
CA GLY A 267 27.51 17.58 -39.72
C GLY A 267 27.66 18.55 -40.89
N ASP A 268 28.02 18.00 -42.05
CA ASP A 268 27.64 18.53 -43.37
C ASP A 268 26.15 18.27 -43.63
#